data_AF-A0A0N5B8U4-F1
#
_entry.id   AF-A0A0N5B8U4-F1
#
_cell.length_a   1.000
_cell.length_b   1.000
_cell.length_c   1.000
_cell.angle_alpha   90.00
_cell.angle_beta   90.00
_cell.angle_gamma   90.00
#
_symmetry.space_group_name_H-M   'P 1'
#
loop_
_entity.id
_entity.type
_entity.pdbx_description
1 polymer ?
#
loop_
_entity_poly.entity_id
_entity_poly.type
_entity_poly.pdbx_seq_one_letter_code
_entity_poly.pdbx_strand_id
1 'polypeptide(L)'
;MTLEQIRIKLKQPLSMYVKKDFSYSEAEFKKMIDELSSLTQYIDISAIEYYGPNPETTKKELVDKGIETNDALKLLSIFISKGNNIDNIIKKSSGKTKSDLIRLKHKYSLKKTSTSADDITLSRVAVAMIELWPMLKSNKVIFNLLNLEMSQPRHWLAIPGAATMIPKDSRYNGLFRIVLDYQNQIHKIIGKGKPNKAENICNVMRNGEFLQENKRLELLRKLNIIDDNGDVLVS
;
A
#
# COMPACT_ATOMS: atom_id res chain seq x y z
N MET A 1 -8.19 -19.40 18.80
CA MET A 1 -9.22 -19.85 17.82
C MET A 1 -9.71 -21.21 18.29
N THR A 2 -11.02 -21.43 18.43
CA THR A 2 -11.59 -22.70 18.93
C THR A 2 -11.67 -23.75 17.82
N LEU A 3 -11.74 -25.04 18.17
CA LEU A 3 -11.85 -26.16 17.20
C LEU A 3 -13.02 -25.98 16.22
N GLU A 4 -14.13 -25.40 16.69
CA GLU A 4 -15.30 -25.12 15.87
C GLU A 4 -15.03 -24.03 14.82
N GLN A 5 -14.18 -23.05 15.14
CA GLN A 5 -13.78 -21.99 14.21
C GLN A 5 -12.85 -22.52 13.09
N ILE A 6 -12.03 -23.53 13.37
CA ILE A 6 -11.19 -24.21 12.36
C ILE A 6 -12.06 -25.03 11.40
N ARG A 7 -13.03 -25.78 11.94
CA ARG A 7 -13.97 -26.60 11.17
C ARG A 7 -14.80 -25.75 10.19
N ILE A 8 -15.31 -24.61 10.65
CA ILE A 8 -16.10 -23.68 9.83
C ILE A 8 -15.27 -23.08 8.68
N LYS A 9 -13.98 -22.82 8.91
CA LYS A 9 -13.09 -22.18 7.92
C LYS A 9 -12.72 -23.10 6.75
N LEU A 10 -12.69 -24.41 6.95
CA LEU A 10 -12.19 -25.38 5.98
C LEU A 10 -13.23 -25.89 4.97
N LYS A 11 -14.53 -25.58 5.12
CA LYS A 11 -15.64 -25.86 4.18
C LYS A 11 -15.70 -27.28 3.57
N GLN A 12 -14.99 -28.26 4.10
CA GLN A 12 -15.02 -29.65 3.68
C GLN A 12 -15.08 -30.57 4.90
N PRO A 13 -15.77 -31.72 4.82
CA PRO A 13 -15.73 -32.71 5.89
C PRO A 13 -14.30 -33.22 6.08
N LEU A 14 -13.86 -33.31 7.34
CA LEU A 14 -12.53 -33.77 7.78
C LEU A 14 -12.11 -35.11 7.15
N SER A 15 -13.08 -35.93 6.75
CA SER A 15 -12.88 -37.23 6.10
C SER A 15 -12.18 -37.15 4.74
N MET A 16 -12.12 -35.98 4.09
CA MET A 16 -11.43 -35.82 2.80
C MET A 16 -9.90 -35.65 2.90
N TYR A 17 -9.37 -35.35 4.09
CA TYR A 17 -7.94 -35.13 4.31
C TYR A 17 -7.21 -36.34 4.90
N VAL A 18 -7.94 -37.40 5.26
CA VAL A 18 -7.37 -38.66 5.72
C VAL A 18 -7.26 -39.59 4.52
N LYS A 19 -6.08 -39.63 3.88
CA LYS A 19 -5.72 -40.82 3.08
C LYS A 19 -5.78 -42.02 4.02
N LYS A 20 -6.53 -43.05 3.62
CA LYS A 20 -6.55 -44.38 4.25
C LYS A 20 -5.11 -44.81 4.56
N ASP A 21 -4.91 -45.32 5.78
CA ASP A 21 -3.68 -45.92 6.31
C ASP A 21 -2.77 -45.03 7.17
N PHE A 22 -3.35 -44.06 7.88
CA PHE A 22 -2.80 -43.58 9.15
C PHE A 22 -3.84 -43.73 10.26
N SER A 23 -3.85 -44.87 10.94
CA SER A 23 -4.65 -45.07 12.15
C SER A 23 -3.91 -44.46 13.35
N TYR A 24 -3.92 -43.14 13.48
CA TYR A 24 -3.57 -42.53 14.75
C TYR A 24 -4.70 -42.82 15.73
N SER A 25 -4.36 -43.33 16.91
CA SER A 25 -5.31 -43.32 18.03
C SER A 25 -5.69 -41.87 18.36
N GLU A 26 -6.87 -41.68 18.94
CA GLU A 26 -7.34 -40.35 19.36
C GLU A 26 -6.33 -39.65 20.29
N ALA A 27 -5.63 -40.44 21.11
CA ALA A 27 -4.56 -39.96 21.99
C ALA A 27 -3.33 -39.45 21.22
N GLU A 28 -2.90 -40.14 20.18
CA GLU A 28 -1.77 -39.73 19.33
C GLU A 28 -2.11 -38.48 18.52
N PHE A 29 -3.33 -38.39 18.00
CA PHE A 29 -3.78 -37.20 17.27
C PHE A 29 -3.88 -35.98 18.19
N LYS A 30 -4.39 -36.16 19.41
CA LYS A 30 -4.45 -35.10 20.42
C LYS A 30 -3.06 -34.63 20.82
N LYS A 31 -2.11 -35.55 21.01
CA LYS A 31 -0.71 -35.22 21.28
C LYS A 31 -0.06 -34.42 20.15
N MET A 32 -0.31 -34.80 18.88
CA MET A 32 0.18 -34.03 17.73
C MET A 32 -0.40 -32.61 17.67
N ILE A 33 -1.70 -32.45 17.97
CA ILE A 33 -2.35 -31.13 18.02
C ILE A 33 -1.80 -30.28 19.17
N ASP A 34 -1.55 -30.89 20.33
CA ASP A 34 -0.97 -30.20 21.50
C ASP A 34 0.49 -29.80 21.22
N GLU A 35 1.28 -30.65 20.56
CA GLU A 35 2.64 -30.35 20.11
C GLU A 35 2.64 -29.21 19.06
N LEU A 36 1.76 -29.25 18.07
CA LEU A 36 1.59 -28.16 17.10
C LEU A 36 1.14 -26.85 17.76
N SER A 37 0.22 -26.93 18.73
CA SER A 37 -0.25 -25.77 19.48
C SER A 37 0.87 -25.16 20.33
N SER A 38 1.72 -26.01 20.94
CA SER A 38 2.92 -25.57 21.64
C SER A 38 3.93 -24.90 20.70
N LEU A 39 4.12 -25.43 19.47
CA LEU A 39 4.97 -24.82 18.45
C LEU A 39 4.45 -23.45 17.99
N THR A 40 3.12 -23.26 17.89
CA THR A 40 2.53 -21.95 17.57
C THR A 40 2.65 -20.93 18.71
N GLN A 41 3.01 -21.32 19.93
CA GLN A 41 3.40 -20.37 20.98
C GLN A 41 4.82 -19.82 20.76
N TYR A 42 5.68 -20.55 20.04
CA TYR A 42 7.06 -20.14 19.74
C TYR A 42 7.19 -19.41 18.40
N ILE A 43 6.23 -19.59 17.50
CA ILE A 43 6.14 -18.84 16.26
C ILE A 43 5.08 -17.76 16.48
N ASP A 44 5.53 -16.53 16.73
CA ASP A 44 4.65 -15.39 16.66
C ASP A 44 4.13 -15.26 15.22
N ILE A 45 2.93 -15.81 14.96
CA ILE A 45 2.31 -15.79 13.63
C ILE A 45 2.07 -14.35 13.20
N SER A 46 1.92 -13.40 14.14
CA SER A 46 1.85 -11.97 13.79
C SER A 46 3.14 -11.50 13.12
N ALA A 47 4.31 -11.99 13.56
CA ALA A 47 5.61 -11.70 12.92
C ALA A 47 5.74 -12.26 11.48
N ILE A 48 4.83 -13.12 11.03
CA ILE A 48 4.78 -13.66 9.64
C ILE A 48 3.73 -12.91 8.80
N GLU A 49 2.90 -12.05 9.39
CA GLU A 49 1.90 -11.28 8.66
C GLU A 49 2.55 -10.29 7.69
N TYR A 50 1.96 -10.17 6.49
CA TYR A 50 2.40 -9.19 5.51
C TYR A 50 1.97 -7.78 5.96
N TYR A 51 2.90 -7.04 6.56
CA TYR A 51 2.67 -5.68 7.05
C TYR A 51 2.60 -4.60 5.95
N GLY A 52 2.70 -4.97 4.67
CA GLY A 52 2.73 -4.00 3.58
C GLY A 52 4.00 -3.14 3.57
N PRO A 53 4.04 -2.05 2.79
CA PRO A 53 5.13 -1.09 2.84
C PRO A 53 5.12 -0.34 4.18
N ASN A 54 6.27 -0.25 4.86
CA ASN A 54 6.45 0.59 6.05
C ASN A 54 6.90 2.00 5.63
N PRO A 55 6.00 3.02 5.65
CA PRO A 55 6.35 4.35 5.18
C PRO A 55 7.27 5.10 6.14
N GLU A 56 7.29 4.76 7.43
CA GLU A 56 8.16 5.39 8.43
C GLU A 56 9.62 5.06 8.17
N THR A 57 9.93 3.77 7.94
CA THR A 57 11.28 3.33 7.57
C THR A 57 11.74 4.04 6.30
N THR A 58 10.89 4.07 5.27
CA THR A 58 11.22 4.76 4.02
C THR A 58 11.45 6.26 4.24
N LYS A 59 10.60 6.93 5.04
CA LYS A 59 10.73 8.36 5.34
C LYS A 59 12.05 8.62 6.08
N LYS A 60 12.37 7.81 7.09
CA LYS A 60 13.61 7.91 7.86
C LYS A 60 14.83 7.75 6.96
N GLU A 61 14.89 6.70 6.13
CA GLU A 61 16.01 6.49 5.22
C GLU A 61 16.19 7.62 4.21
N LEU A 62 15.10 8.19 3.70
CA LEU A 62 15.17 9.33 2.79
C LEU A 62 15.70 10.59 3.49
N VAL A 63 15.29 10.82 4.75
CA VAL A 63 15.81 11.90 5.60
C VAL A 63 17.30 11.70 5.88
N ASP A 64 17.74 10.48 6.23
CA ASP A 64 19.15 10.14 6.46
C ASP A 64 20.00 10.35 5.20
N LYS A 65 19.41 10.15 4.00
CA LYS A 65 20.03 10.44 2.70
C LYS A 65 19.94 11.92 2.29
N GLY A 66 19.44 12.80 3.16
CA GLY A 66 19.33 14.23 2.91
C GLY A 66 18.37 14.58 1.78
N ILE A 67 17.16 14.00 1.80
CA ILE A 67 16.14 14.33 0.82
C ILE A 67 15.69 15.79 0.95
N GLU A 68 15.77 16.52 -0.16
CA GLU A 68 15.27 17.89 -0.27
C GLU A 68 13.81 17.86 -0.76
N THR A 69 13.01 18.84 -0.34
CA THR A 69 11.60 18.96 -0.76
C THR A 69 11.46 18.95 -2.30
N ASN A 70 12.35 19.63 -3.02
CA ASN A 70 12.34 19.66 -4.48
C ASN A 70 12.61 18.28 -5.10
N ASP A 71 13.52 17.49 -4.52
CA ASP A 71 13.79 16.13 -4.98
C ASP A 71 12.59 15.22 -4.67
N ALA A 72 11.98 15.33 -3.49
CA ALA A 72 10.77 14.59 -3.14
C ALA A 72 9.60 14.90 -4.08
N LEU A 73 9.33 16.18 -4.37
CA LEU A 73 8.27 16.60 -5.30
C LEU A 73 8.51 16.08 -6.73
N LYS A 74 9.77 16.07 -7.19
CA LYS A 74 10.14 15.46 -8.48
C LYS A 74 9.84 13.96 -8.48
N LEU A 75 10.28 13.23 -7.46
CA LEU A 75 10.04 11.79 -7.35
C LEU A 75 8.55 11.45 -7.30
N LEU A 76 7.77 12.24 -6.56
CA LEU A 76 6.31 12.12 -6.51
C LEU A 76 5.67 12.35 -7.88
N SER A 77 6.04 13.44 -8.56
CA SER A 77 5.53 13.74 -9.91
C SER A 77 5.90 12.64 -10.91
N ILE A 78 7.13 12.12 -10.85
CA ILE A 78 7.58 10.99 -11.68
C ILE A 78 6.74 9.74 -11.38
N PHE A 79 6.49 9.42 -10.12
CA PHE A 79 5.67 8.27 -9.75
C PHE A 79 4.25 8.38 -10.32
N ILE A 80 3.59 9.52 -10.11
CA ILE A 80 2.22 9.76 -10.58
C ILE A 80 2.16 9.68 -12.11
N SER A 81 3.09 10.34 -12.81
CA SER A 81 3.05 10.41 -14.27
C SER A 81 3.69 9.23 -14.99
N LYS A 82 4.65 8.51 -14.41
CA LYS A 82 5.41 7.48 -15.14
C LYS A 82 5.42 6.11 -14.45
N GLY A 83 4.85 6.01 -13.25
CA GLY A 83 4.77 4.77 -12.47
C GLY A 83 6.05 4.47 -11.70
N ASN A 84 6.21 3.20 -11.30
CA ASN A 84 7.22 2.80 -10.31
C ASN A 84 8.59 2.38 -10.89
N ASN A 85 8.68 2.03 -12.17
CA ASN A 85 9.88 1.42 -12.73
C ASN A 85 10.91 2.49 -13.16
N ILE A 86 11.72 2.94 -12.21
CA ILE A 86 12.73 4.00 -12.41
C ILE A 86 13.71 3.70 -13.56
N ASP A 87 14.09 2.44 -13.77
CA ASP A 87 15.03 2.04 -14.83
C ASP A 87 14.43 2.24 -16.22
N ASN A 88 13.16 1.83 -16.41
CA ASN A 88 12.45 2.04 -17.65
C ASN A 88 12.21 3.54 -17.92
N ILE A 89 11.99 4.33 -16.87
CA ILE A 89 11.79 5.78 -16.98
C ILE A 89 13.10 6.44 -17.45
N ILE A 90 14.24 6.09 -16.85
CA ILE A 90 15.57 6.55 -17.27
C ILE A 90 15.86 6.16 -18.71
N LYS A 91 15.57 4.90 -19.10
CA LYS A 91 15.81 4.39 -20.46
C LYS A 91 15.05 5.19 -21.53
N LYS A 92 13.84 5.66 -21.20
CA LYS A 92 12.98 6.45 -22.10
C LYS A 92 13.20 7.96 -22.02
N SER A 93 14.12 8.41 -21.16
CA SER A 93 14.43 9.83 -20.98
C SER A 93 15.70 10.23 -21.75
N SER A 94 15.85 11.52 -22.04
CA SER A 94 16.99 12.07 -22.77
C SER A 94 17.56 13.34 -22.10
N GLY A 95 18.77 13.72 -22.50
CA GLY A 95 19.43 14.96 -22.08
C GLY A 95 19.49 15.16 -20.56
N LYS A 96 19.23 16.39 -20.13
CA LYS A 96 19.29 16.82 -18.72
C LYS A 96 18.36 15.98 -17.83
N THR A 97 17.16 15.66 -18.29
CA THR A 97 16.19 14.84 -17.54
C THR A 97 16.75 13.46 -17.21
N LYS A 98 17.44 12.82 -18.17
CA LYS A 98 18.06 11.51 -17.93
C LYS A 98 19.16 11.60 -16.87
N SER A 99 20.03 12.61 -16.96
CA SER A 99 21.10 12.82 -15.98
C SER A 99 20.55 13.10 -14.57
N ASP A 100 19.50 13.92 -14.48
CA ASP A 100 18.83 14.22 -13.21
C ASP A 100 18.19 12.96 -12.59
N LEU A 101 17.52 12.13 -13.39
CA LEU A 101 16.95 10.86 -12.92
C LEU A 101 18.01 9.86 -12.45
N ILE A 102 19.15 9.79 -13.13
CA ILE A 102 20.29 8.97 -12.72
C ILE A 102 20.82 9.48 -11.37
N ARG A 103 21.02 10.80 -11.21
CA ARG A 103 21.43 11.40 -9.93
C ARG A 103 20.46 11.04 -8.80
N LEU A 104 19.15 11.22 -9.01
CA LEU A 104 18.11 10.91 -8.02
C LEU A 104 18.11 9.42 -7.65
N LYS A 105 18.20 8.54 -8.66
CA LYS A 105 18.27 7.08 -8.44
C LYS A 105 19.47 6.70 -7.58
N HIS A 106 20.65 7.27 -7.85
CA HIS A 106 21.85 6.97 -7.07
C HIS A 106 21.80 7.57 -5.66
N LYS A 107 21.46 8.86 -5.53
CA LYS A 107 21.39 9.57 -4.22
C LYS A 107 20.44 8.87 -3.25
N TYR A 108 19.26 8.47 -3.71
CA TYR A 108 18.23 7.84 -2.88
C TYR A 108 18.17 6.32 -3.01
N SER A 109 19.15 5.70 -3.68
CA SER A 109 19.25 4.25 -3.85
C SER A 109 17.98 3.58 -4.41
N LEU A 110 17.28 4.25 -5.33
CA LEU A 110 15.96 3.84 -5.82
C LEU A 110 16.01 2.52 -6.58
N LYS A 111 15.09 1.62 -6.24
CA LYS A 111 14.89 0.31 -6.87
C LYS A 111 13.67 0.31 -7.77
N LYS A 112 13.70 -0.52 -8.83
CA LYS A 112 12.57 -0.71 -9.77
C LYS A 112 11.37 -1.42 -9.13
N THR A 113 11.65 -2.32 -8.20
CA THR A 113 10.70 -3.20 -7.50
C THR A 113 11.25 -3.43 -6.10
N SER A 114 10.37 -3.51 -5.11
CA SER A 114 10.77 -3.87 -3.76
C SER A 114 10.90 -5.39 -3.67
N THR A 115 12.04 -5.81 -3.15
CA THR A 115 12.38 -7.20 -2.79
C THR A 115 12.61 -7.35 -1.28
N SER A 116 12.98 -6.26 -0.60
CA SER A 116 13.10 -6.13 0.85
C SER A 116 12.14 -5.07 1.41
N ALA A 117 11.90 -5.10 2.72
CA ALA A 117 11.22 -4.05 3.48
C ALA A 117 11.94 -2.69 3.38
N ASP A 118 13.26 -2.69 3.20
CA ASP A 118 14.11 -1.49 3.18
C ASP A 118 14.36 -0.94 1.75
N ASP A 119 13.84 -1.61 0.72
CA ASP A 119 14.02 -1.12 -0.65
C ASP A 119 13.24 0.17 -0.89
N ILE A 120 13.94 1.26 -1.16
CA ILE A 120 13.28 2.52 -1.56
C ILE A 120 12.82 2.41 -3.02
N THR A 121 11.51 2.48 -3.25
CA THR A 121 10.88 2.55 -4.59
C THR A 121 10.09 3.84 -4.74
N LEU A 122 9.82 4.27 -5.97
CA LEU A 122 8.98 5.46 -6.25
C LEU A 122 7.61 5.39 -5.56
N SER A 123 6.98 4.22 -5.53
CA SER A 123 5.69 4.00 -4.86
C SER A 123 5.79 4.15 -3.34
N ARG A 124 6.90 3.70 -2.72
CA ARG A 124 7.14 3.84 -1.28
C ARG A 124 7.47 5.27 -0.91
N VAL A 125 8.28 5.96 -1.74
CA VAL A 125 8.48 7.41 -1.64
C VAL A 125 7.14 8.13 -1.68
N ALA A 126 6.22 7.71 -2.56
CA ALA A 126 4.93 8.36 -2.70
C ALA A 126 4.05 8.29 -1.46
N VAL A 127 4.10 7.16 -0.73
CA VAL A 127 3.39 7.01 0.56
C VAL A 127 4.14 7.72 1.68
N ALA A 128 5.47 7.58 1.75
CA ALA A 128 6.30 8.19 2.79
C ALA A 128 6.28 9.72 2.77
N MET A 129 6.10 10.32 1.59
CA MET A 129 6.08 11.77 1.36
C MET A 129 4.67 12.28 1.04
N ILE A 130 3.64 11.59 1.53
CA ILE A 130 2.24 11.89 1.24
C ILE A 130 1.81 13.31 1.66
N GLU A 131 2.49 13.88 2.66
CA GLU A 131 2.28 15.26 3.12
C GLU A 131 2.58 16.31 2.05
N LEU A 132 3.39 15.97 1.03
CA LEU A 132 3.76 16.86 -0.06
C LEU A 132 2.79 16.78 -1.25
N TRP A 133 1.84 15.84 -1.26
CA TRP A 133 0.88 15.70 -2.37
C TRP A 133 0.11 16.99 -2.69
N PRO A 134 -0.39 17.77 -1.69
CA PRO A 134 -1.09 19.02 -1.98
C PRO A 134 -0.25 20.05 -2.75
N MET A 135 1.08 20.03 -2.61
CA MET A 135 1.98 20.93 -3.34
C MET A 135 2.03 20.63 -4.84
N LEU A 136 1.57 19.45 -5.27
CA LEU A 136 1.50 19.07 -6.68
C LEU A 136 0.17 19.46 -7.34
N LYS A 137 -0.83 19.92 -6.56
CA LYS A 137 -2.16 20.31 -7.07
C LYS A 137 -2.12 21.49 -8.04
N SER A 138 -1.16 22.41 -7.86
CA SER A 138 -0.96 23.55 -8.77
C SER A 138 -0.28 23.18 -10.08
N ASN A 139 0.30 21.98 -10.17
CA ASN A 139 0.98 21.50 -11.36
C ASN A 139 -0.01 20.68 -12.20
N LYS A 140 0.04 20.83 -13.54
CA LYS A 140 -0.67 19.94 -14.47
C LYS A 140 -0.02 18.55 -14.47
N VAL A 141 -0.25 17.80 -13.40
CA VAL A 141 0.20 16.41 -13.26
C VAL A 141 -0.91 15.50 -13.74
N ILE A 142 -0.58 14.56 -14.62
CA ILE A 142 -1.51 13.53 -15.08
C ILE A 142 -1.08 12.20 -14.47
N PHE A 143 -2.02 11.51 -13.84
CA PHE A 143 -1.88 10.12 -13.46
C PHE A 143 -2.11 9.25 -14.71
N ASN A 144 -1.02 8.98 -15.43
CA ASN A 144 -1.06 8.40 -16.78
C ASN A 144 -1.68 7.01 -16.85
N LEU A 145 -1.67 6.24 -15.75
CA LEU A 145 -2.22 4.88 -15.75
C LEU A 145 -3.73 4.85 -16.00
N LEU A 146 -4.44 5.89 -15.56
CA LEU A 146 -5.88 6.07 -15.76
C LEU A 146 -6.22 7.32 -16.57
N ASN A 147 -5.21 8.03 -17.09
CA ASN A 147 -5.35 9.30 -17.78
C ASN A 147 -6.16 10.34 -16.98
N LEU A 148 -5.86 10.48 -15.69
CA LEU A 148 -6.57 11.38 -14.78
C LEU A 148 -5.75 12.63 -14.48
N GLU A 149 -6.32 13.81 -14.65
CA GLU A 149 -5.66 15.07 -14.29
C GLU A 149 -5.78 15.34 -12.78
N MET A 150 -4.66 15.55 -12.10
CA MET A 150 -4.63 15.72 -10.64
C MET A 150 -5.14 17.10 -10.16
N SER A 151 -5.61 17.96 -11.07
CA SER A 151 -6.30 19.21 -10.73
C SER A 151 -7.70 18.94 -10.13
N GLN A 152 -8.31 17.80 -10.45
CA GLN A 152 -9.61 17.39 -9.89
C GLN A 152 -9.41 16.70 -8.54
N PRO A 153 -10.04 17.17 -7.44
CA PRO A 153 -9.86 16.61 -6.10
C PRO A 153 -10.08 15.10 -6.01
N ARG A 154 -11.11 14.57 -6.68
CA ARG A 154 -11.42 13.13 -6.67
C ARG A 154 -10.29 12.27 -7.23
N HIS A 155 -9.51 12.76 -8.19
CA HIS A 155 -8.47 11.98 -8.85
C HIS A 155 -7.28 11.67 -7.93
N TRP A 156 -7.11 12.40 -6.83
CA TRP A 156 -6.14 12.07 -5.79
C TRP A 156 -6.40 10.71 -5.14
N LEU A 157 -7.66 10.27 -5.10
CA LEU A 157 -8.06 8.97 -4.58
C LEU A 157 -7.64 7.81 -5.50
N ALA A 158 -7.25 8.08 -6.74
CA ALA A 158 -6.82 7.07 -7.69
C ALA A 158 -5.37 6.61 -7.45
N ILE A 159 -4.56 7.41 -6.78
CA ILE A 159 -3.17 7.06 -6.48
C ILE A 159 -3.17 5.94 -5.42
N PRO A 160 -2.46 4.81 -5.62
CA PRO A 160 -2.48 3.66 -4.70
C PRO A 160 -2.20 3.98 -3.22
N GLY A 161 -1.39 5.01 -2.93
CA GLY A 161 -1.10 5.45 -1.57
C GLY A 161 -2.26 6.17 -0.85
N ALA A 162 -3.32 6.54 -1.57
CA ALA A 162 -4.40 7.39 -1.04
C ALA A 162 -5.17 6.76 0.13
N ALA A 163 -5.23 5.42 0.19
CA ALA A 163 -5.82 4.68 1.30
C ALA A 163 -5.28 5.13 2.67
N THR A 164 -4.00 5.51 2.73
CA THR A 164 -3.31 5.98 3.94
C THR A 164 -3.88 7.29 4.49
N MET A 165 -4.47 8.14 3.65
CA MET A 165 -5.06 9.42 4.04
C MET A 165 -6.53 9.30 4.42
N ILE A 166 -7.17 8.14 4.25
CA ILE A 166 -8.60 8.01 4.54
C ILE A 166 -8.78 7.75 6.03
N PRO A 167 -9.52 8.58 6.78
CA PRO A 167 -9.75 8.35 8.21
C PRO A 167 -10.44 7.01 8.47
N LYS A 168 -10.23 6.43 9.65
CA LYS A 168 -10.83 5.14 10.04
C LYS A 168 -12.34 5.24 10.33
N ASP A 169 -12.83 6.44 10.63
CA ASP A 169 -14.25 6.71 10.90
C ASP A 169 -15.17 6.25 9.76
N SER A 170 -16.33 5.69 10.13
CA SER A 170 -17.29 5.11 9.21
C SER A 170 -17.89 6.13 8.23
N ARG A 171 -17.93 7.42 8.58
CA ARG A 171 -18.38 8.50 7.70
C ARG A 171 -17.55 8.61 6.43
N TYR A 172 -16.29 8.16 6.45
CA TYR A 172 -15.38 8.20 5.31
C TYR A 172 -15.29 6.87 4.54
N ASN A 173 -16.14 5.89 4.85
CA ASN A 173 -16.19 4.63 4.12
C ASN A 173 -16.54 4.82 2.63
N GLY A 174 -17.31 5.86 2.28
CA GLY A 174 -17.58 6.22 0.89
C GLY A 174 -16.30 6.58 0.13
N LEU A 175 -15.42 7.41 0.71
CA LEU A 175 -14.12 7.74 0.13
C LEU A 175 -13.24 6.50 -0.02
N PHE A 176 -13.23 5.62 0.99
CA PHE A 176 -12.45 4.40 0.91
C PHE A 176 -12.91 3.47 -0.22
N ARG A 177 -14.23 3.36 -0.45
CA ARG A 177 -14.77 2.60 -1.59
C ARG A 177 -14.29 3.17 -2.94
N ILE A 178 -14.25 4.50 -3.09
CA ILE A 178 -13.70 5.14 -4.30
C ILE A 178 -12.24 4.74 -4.52
N VAL A 179 -11.42 4.72 -3.45
CA VAL A 179 -10.02 4.26 -3.54
C VAL A 179 -9.95 2.81 -4.03
N LEU A 180 -10.77 1.92 -3.46
CA LEU A 180 -10.83 0.51 -3.88
C LEU A 180 -11.26 0.35 -5.33
N ASP A 181 -12.24 1.13 -5.79
CA ASP A 181 -12.70 1.10 -7.18
C ASP A 181 -11.59 1.50 -8.17
N TYR A 182 -10.83 2.55 -7.86
CA TYR A 182 -9.67 2.91 -8.67
C TYR A 182 -8.57 1.84 -8.63
N GLN A 183 -8.30 1.25 -7.46
CA GLN A 183 -7.33 0.14 -7.38
C GLN A 183 -7.77 -1.04 -8.25
N ASN A 184 -9.05 -1.39 -8.24
CA ASN A 184 -9.58 -2.45 -9.10
C ASN A 184 -9.40 -2.13 -10.59
N GLN A 185 -9.62 -0.88 -11.01
CA GLN A 185 -9.36 -0.44 -12.40
C GLN A 185 -7.87 -0.54 -12.76
N ILE A 186 -6.98 -0.05 -11.89
CA ILE A 186 -5.53 -0.15 -12.06
C ILE A 186 -5.11 -1.62 -12.23
N HIS A 187 -5.61 -2.50 -11.36
CA HIS A 187 -5.30 -3.93 -11.40
C HIS A 187 -5.75 -4.63 -12.70
N LYS A 188 -6.90 -4.22 -13.25
CA LYS A 188 -7.38 -4.68 -14.56
C LYS A 188 -6.44 -4.24 -15.68
N ILE A 189 -6.00 -2.98 -15.68
CA ILE A 189 -5.11 -2.42 -16.72
C ILE A 189 -3.73 -3.07 -16.71
N ILE A 190 -3.13 -3.27 -15.52
CA ILE A 190 -1.79 -3.85 -15.43
C ILE A 190 -1.77 -5.37 -15.65
N GLY A 191 -2.94 -6.01 -15.75
CA GLY A 191 -3.08 -7.45 -16.01
C GLY A 191 -2.51 -8.35 -14.90
N LYS A 192 -2.35 -7.86 -13.67
CA LYS A 192 -1.65 -8.55 -12.56
C LYS A 192 -2.47 -8.71 -11.27
N GLY A 193 -3.80 -8.59 -11.30
CA GLY A 193 -4.62 -8.56 -10.08
C GLY A 193 -5.39 -9.83 -9.76
N LYS A 194 -5.13 -10.41 -8.58
CA LYS A 194 -6.19 -11.00 -7.74
C LYS A 194 -6.84 -9.83 -6.98
N PRO A 195 -8.11 -9.45 -7.23
CA PRO A 195 -8.75 -8.28 -6.61
C PRO A 195 -8.57 -8.20 -5.09
N ASN A 196 -8.70 -9.34 -4.42
CA ASN A 196 -8.58 -9.47 -2.96
C ASN A 196 -7.22 -8.99 -2.41
N LYS A 197 -6.15 -9.03 -3.21
CA LYS A 197 -4.82 -8.57 -2.77
C LYS A 197 -4.75 -7.04 -2.68
N ALA A 198 -5.39 -6.34 -3.61
CA ALA A 198 -5.38 -4.87 -3.65
C ALA A 198 -6.17 -4.29 -2.47
N GLU A 199 -7.32 -4.88 -2.20
CA GLU A 199 -8.17 -4.52 -1.06
C GLU A 199 -7.45 -4.75 0.27
N ASN A 200 -6.80 -5.90 0.45
CA ASN A 200 -6.00 -6.16 1.65
C ASN A 200 -4.89 -5.11 1.86
N ILE A 201 -4.18 -4.72 0.81
CA ILE A 201 -3.15 -3.67 0.89
C ILE A 201 -3.77 -2.33 1.31
N CYS A 202 -4.90 -1.95 0.72
CA CYS A 202 -5.59 -0.70 1.07
C CYS A 202 -6.08 -0.72 2.52
N ASN A 203 -6.59 -1.86 3.00
CA ASN A 203 -7.00 -2.03 4.38
C ASN A 203 -5.81 -1.88 5.33
N VAL A 204 -4.66 -2.49 5.03
CA VAL A 204 -3.43 -2.32 5.82
C VAL A 204 -2.99 -0.85 5.84
N MET A 205 -3.01 -0.17 4.69
CA MET A 205 -2.64 1.25 4.60
C MET A 205 -3.60 2.16 5.39
N ARG A 206 -4.91 1.95 5.29
CA ARG A 206 -5.90 2.72 6.05
C ARG A 206 -5.79 2.45 7.54
N ASN A 207 -5.58 1.20 7.95
CA ASN A 207 -5.57 0.85 9.36
C ASN A 207 -4.21 1.08 10.04
N GLY A 208 -3.14 1.28 9.27
CA GLY A 208 -1.80 1.56 9.79
C GLY A 208 -1.71 2.88 10.57
N GLU A 209 -0.67 2.99 11.41
CA GLU A 209 -0.48 4.12 12.33
C GLU A 209 0.42 5.24 11.77
N PHE A 210 0.90 5.10 10.53
CA PHE A 210 1.83 6.06 9.92
C PHE A 210 1.30 7.51 9.88
N LEU A 211 0.00 7.69 9.66
CA LEU A 211 -0.66 9.00 9.72
C LEU A 211 -1.72 9.00 10.83
N GLN A 212 -1.57 9.94 11.75
CA GLN A 212 -2.58 10.28 12.76
C GLN A 212 -3.87 10.81 12.12
N GLU A 213 -5.02 10.58 12.76
CA GLU A 213 -6.34 10.91 12.20
C GLU A 213 -6.51 12.42 11.88
N ASN A 214 -5.99 13.29 12.75
CA ASN A 214 -5.99 14.74 12.49
C ASN A 214 -5.20 15.11 11.23
N LYS A 215 -4.08 14.43 10.99
CA LYS A 215 -3.24 14.66 9.81
C LYS A 215 -3.90 14.16 8.53
N ARG A 216 -4.61 13.03 8.61
CA ARG A 216 -5.44 12.52 7.50
C ARG A 216 -6.47 13.54 7.06
N LEU A 217 -7.23 14.09 8.02
CA LEU A 217 -8.23 15.14 7.75
C LEU A 217 -7.60 16.40 7.17
N GLU A 218 -6.46 16.84 7.70
CA GLU A 218 -5.71 17.99 7.18
C GLU A 218 -5.32 17.79 5.70
N LEU A 219 -4.82 16.60 5.34
CA LEU A 219 -4.43 16.30 3.95
C LEU A 219 -5.64 16.27 3.02
N LEU A 220 -6.75 15.66 3.44
CA LEU A 220 -7.98 15.64 2.65
C LEU A 220 -8.54 17.05 2.39
N ARG A 221 -8.49 17.94 3.39
CA ARG A 221 -8.86 19.36 3.21
C ARG A 221 -7.94 20.07 2.22
N LYS A 222 -6.62 19.91 2.35
CA LYS A 222 -5.64 20.51 1.44
C LYS A 222 -5.82 20.05 -0.02
N LEU A 223 -6.32 18.83 -0.21
CA LEU A 223 -6.66 18.27 -1.52
C LEU A 223 -8.07 18.66 -2.01
N ASN A 224 -8.86 19.41 -1.23
CA ASN A 224 -10.28 19.73 -1.45
C ASN A 224 -11.17 18.49 -1.62
N ILE A 225 -10.87 17.41 -0.89
CA ILE A 225 -11.69 16.18 -0.87
C ILE A 225 -12.79 16.29 0.18
N ILE A 226 -12.51 17.01 1.27
CA ILE A 226 -13.47 17.35 2.33
C ILE A 226 -13.40 18.84 2.64
N ASP A 227 -14.44 19.38 3.27
CA ASP A 227 -14.47 20.75 3.76
C ASP A 227 -13.91 20.90 5.19
N ASP A 228 -14.02 22.11 5.75
CA ASP A 228 -13.55 22.40 7.10
C ASP A 228 -14.32 21.63 8.19
N ASN A 229 -15.61 21.34 7.94
CA ASN A 229 -16.47 20.53 8.82
C ASN A 229 -16.21 19.02 8.70
N GLY A 230 -15.40 18.63 7.71
CA GLY A 230 -15.06 17.25 7.41
C GLY A 230 -16.10 16.53 6.56
N ASP A 231 -16.98 17.27 5.89
CA ASP A 231 -17.96 16.75 4.96
C ASP A 231 -17.33 16.51 3.58
N VAL A 232 -17.73 15.41 2.94
CA VAL A 232 -17.13 14.97 1.67
C VAL A 232 -17.61 15.85 0.52
N LEU A 233 -16.66 16.43 -0.22
CA LEU A 233 -16.91 17.33 -1.35
C LEU A 233 -16.90 16.63 -2.71
N VAL A 234 -16.46 15.37 -2.76
CA VAL A 234 -16.29 14.62 -4.00
C VAL A 234 -17.36 13.53 -4.14
N SER A 235 -18.13 13.59 -5.22
CA SER A 235 -19.07 12.56 -5.66
C SER A 235 -18.46 11.68 -6.73
#